data_AF-A0A6L2K5A7-F1
#
_entry.id   AF-A0A6L2K5A7-F1
#
_cell.length_a   1.000
_cell.length_b   1.000
_cell.length_c   1.000
_cell.angle_alpha   90.00
_cell.angle_beta   90.00
_cell.angle_gamma   90.00
#
_symmetry.space_group_name_H-M   'P 1'
#
loop_
_entity.id
_entity.type
_entity.pdbx_description
1 polymer ?
#
loop_
_entity_poly.entity_id
_entity_poly.type
_entity_poly.pdbx_seq_one_letter_code
_entity_poly.pdbx_strand_id
1 'polypeptide(L)'
;MKTYGLRDITKKGFWEDVYENFEKDMGGTIREYDAIVSKWKNLIRPKVTAFSVVYDGVQRMVENGSSDLVLFQNALAEFQTVYGHPFTMVACWRILKNHPAWTEIEVPTYQQHNN
;
A
#
# COMPACT_ATOMS: atom_id res chain seq x y z
N MET A 1 22.54 -4.10 -7.32
CA MET A 1 21.18 -3.70 -6.89
C MET A 1 20.54 -3.00 -8.08
N LYS A 2 19.58 -3.64 -8.78
CA LYS A 2 18.97 -3.05 -9.98
C LYS A 2 18.03 -1.94 -9.53
N THR A 3 18.36 -0.70 -9.84
CA THR A 3 17.48 0.46 -9.66
C THR A 3 16.40 0.37 -10.72
N TYR A 4 15.22 -0.10 -10.34
CA TYR A 4 14.04 0.08 -11.18
C TYR A 4 13.72 1.57 -11.15
N GLY A 5 14.20 2.29 -12.18
CA GLY A 5 13.82 3.68 -12.41
C GLY A 5 12.30 3.81 -12.34
N LEU A 6 11.84 4.98 -11.85
CA LEU A 6 10.43 5.33 -11.60
C LEU A 6 9.53 4.94 -12.78
N ARG A 7 9.09 3.68 -12.81
CA ARG A 7 8.19 3.16 -13.82
C ARG A 7 6.78 3.42 -13.34
N ASP A 8 6.02 4.08 -14.20
CA ASP A 8 4.60 4.30 -14.03
C ASP A 8 3.90 2.95 -13.81
N ILE A 9 3.40 2.74 -12.59
CA ILE A 9 2.75 1.51 -12.15
C ILE A 9 1.43 1.24 -12.89
N THR A 10 0.97 2.17 -13.72
CA THR A 10 -0.21 1.99 -14.58
C THR A 10 0.12 1.31 -15.91
N LYS A 11 1.41 1.24 -16.30
CA LYS A 11 1.83 0.68 -17.60
C LYS A 11 1.86 -0.85 -17.59
N LYS A 12 1.42 -1.46 -18.69
CA LYS A 12 1.39 -2.91 -18.91
C LYS A 12 2.74 -3.60 -18.65
N GLY A 13 3.83 -3.03 -19.15
CA GLY A 13 5.19 -3.58 -19.00
C GLY A 13 5.73 -3.59 -17.57
N PHE A 14 5.23 -2.73 -16.67
CA PHE A 14 5.56 -2.85 -15.25
C PHE A 14 4.96 -4.11 -14.65
N TRP A 15 3.69 -4.38 -14.97
CA TRP A 15 2.98 -5.55 -14.47
C TRP A 15 3.48 -6.86 -15.07
N GLU A 16 3.98 -6.84 -16.31
CA GLU A 16 4.64 -8.00 -16.94
C GLU A 16 5.90 -8.39 -16.15
N ASP A 17 6.74 -7.42 -15.78
CA ASP A 17 7.91 -7.67 -14.92
C ASP A 17 7.53 -8.16 -13.51
N VAL A 18 6.49 -7.58 -12.90
CA VAL A 18 6.00 -8.02 -11.58
C VAL A 18 5.50 -9.46 -11.65
N TYR A 19 4.78 -9.79 -12.73
CA TYR A 19 4.28 -11.14 -12.99
C TYR A 19 5.41 -12.14 -13.14
N GLU A 20 6.41 -11.84 -13.99
CA GLU A 20 7.56 -12.73 -14.20
C GLU A 20 8.35 -13.00 -12.91
N ASN A 21 8.51 -11.98 -12.07
CA ASN A 21 9.18 -12.15 -10.77
C ASN A 21 8.32 -12.99 -9.81
N PHE A 22 7.00 -12.73 -9.77
CA PHE A 22 6.07 -13.52 -8.97
C PHE A 22 6.08 -15.01 -9.35
N GLU A 23 6.06 -15.32 -10.65
CA GLU A 23 6.12 -16.70 -11.14
C GLU A 23 7.43 -17.41 -10.74
N LYS A 24 8.57 -16.72 -10.85
CA LYS A 24 9.89 -17.23 -10.46
C LYS A 24 9.93 -17.55 -8.96
N ASP A 25 9.41 -16.65 -8.12
CA ASP A 25 9.44 -16.81 -6.66
C ASP A 25 8.45 -17.88 -6.16
N MET A 26 7.31 -18.05 -6.85
CA MET A 26 6.26 -19.00 -6.48
C MET A 26 6.43 -20.41 -7.09
N GLY A 27 7.56 -20.67 -7.75
CA GLY A 27 7.89 -22.00 -8.28
C GLY A 27 6.88 -22.54 -9.30
N GLY A 28 6.28 -21.68 -10.13
CA GLY A 28 5.32 -22.09 -11.15
C GLY A 28 3.85 -22.14 -10.72
N THR A 29 3.49 -21.50 -9.59
CA THR A 29 2.08 -21.32 -9.22
C THR A 29 1.39 -20.35 -10.18
N ILE A 30 0.46 -20.85 -11.00
CA ILE A 30 -0.28 -20.08 -12.02
C ILE A 30 -1.32 -19.19 -11.32
N ARG A 31 -0.94 -17.97 -10.90
CA ARG A 31 -1.93 -16.90 -10.77
C ARG A 31 -1.96 -16.17 -12.08
N GLU A 32 -3.12 -15.98 -12.69
CA GLU A 32 -3.23 -15.21 -13.93
C GLU A 32 -2.77 -13.75 -13.72
N TYR A 33 -2.14 -13.18 -14.74
CA TYR A 33 -1.67 -11.78 -14.75
C TYR A 33 -2.75 -10.81 -14.25
N ASP A 34 -3.97 -10.97 -14.75
CA ASP A 34 -5.11 -10.13 -14.37
C ASP A 34 -5.48 -10.27 -12.89
N ALA A 35 -5.30 -11.46 -12.30
CA ALA A 35 -5.54 -11.67 -10.87
C ALA A 35 -4.51 -10.92 -10.00
N ILE A 36 -3.24 -10.88 -10.43
CA ILE A 36 -2.19 -10.12 -9.73
C ILE A 36 -2.48 -8.62 -9.82
N VAL A 37 -2.77 -8.13 -11.04
CA VAL A 37 -3.09 -6.72 -11.29
C VAL A 37 -4.35 -6.30 -10.54
N SER A 38 -5.41 -7.10 -10.60
CA SER A 38 -6.68 -6.84 -9.89
C SER A 38 -6.48 -6.82 -8.38
N LYS A 39 -5.76 -7.80 -7.82
CA LYS A 39 -5.47 -7.82 -6.37
C LYS A 39 -4.67 -6.61 -5.94
N TRP A 40 -3.71 -6.16 -6.74
CA TRP A 40 -3.00 -4.93 -6.45
C TRP A 40 -3.93 -3.70 -6.47
N LYS A 41 -4.63 -3.48 -7.58
CA LYS A 41 -5.46 -2.29 -7.81
C LYS A 41 -6.64 -2.18 -6.83
N ASN A 42 -7.29 -3.31 -6.55
CA ASN A 42 -8.57 -3.32 -5.83
C ASN A 42 -8.42 -3.65 -4.34
N LEU A 43 -7.33 -4.30 -3.93
CA LEU A 43 -7.16 -4.74 -2.54
C LEU A 43 -5.95 -4.12 -1.86
N ILE A 44 -4.75 -4.27 -2.42
CA ILE A 44 -3.52 -3.86 -1.75
C ILE A 44 -3.40 -2.34 -1.74
N ARG A 45 -3.52 -1.71 -2.92
CA ARG A 45 -3.31 -0.27 -3.05
C ARG A 45 -4.28 0.56 -2.20
N PRO A 46 -5.61 0.35 -2.28
CA PRO A 46 -6.55 1.16 -1.52
C PRO A 46 -6.35 1.03 0.01
N LYS A 47 -6.03 -0.18 0.50
CA LYS A 47 -5.81 -0.42 1.94
C LYS A 47 -4.53 0.22 2.45
N VAL A 48 -3.44 0.10 1.70
CA VAL A 48 -2.15 0.69 2.07
C VAL A 48 -2.22 2.22 2.01
N THR A 49 -2.86 2.79 0.99
CA THR A 49 -3.08 4.25 0.89
C THR A 49 -3.94 4.76 2.05
N ALA A 50 -5.02 4.08 2.39
CA ALA A 50 -5.87 4.45 3.53
C ALA A 50 -5.08 4.50 4.84
N PHE A 51 -4.23 3.50 5.09
CA PHE A 51 -3.37 3.48 6.27
C PHE A 51 -2.31 4.59 6.23
N SER A 52 -1.70 4.87 5.08
CA SER A 52 -0.76 5.99 4.92
C SER A 52 -1.40 7.34 5.28
N VAL A 53 -2.63 7.59 4.82
CA VAL A 53 -3.35 8.85 5.15
C VAL A 53 -3.56 8.99 6.65
N VAL A 54 -3.95 7.91 7.34
CA VAL A 54 -4.10 7.88 8.80
C VAL A 54 -2.75 8.11 9.49
N TYR A 55 -1.71 7.42 9.05
CA TYR A 55 -0.36 7.56 9.60
C TYR A 55 0.16 9.00 9.46
N ASP A 56 0.02 9.62 8.29
CA ASP A 56 0.42 11.00 8.05
C ASP A 56 -0.39 11.98 8.89
N GLY A 57 -1.68 11.69 9.12
CA GLY A 57 -2.53 12.45 10.05
C GLY A 57 -2.00 12.41 11.47
N VAL A 58 -1.70 11.22 11.99
CA VAL A 58 -1.09 11.03 13.31
C VAL A 58 0.26 11.73 13.39
N GLN A 59 1.12 11.59 12.38
CA GLN A 59 2.43 12.22 12.34
C GLN A 59 2.34 13.75 12.40
N ARG A 60 1.33 14.37 11.76
CA ARG A 60 1.11 15.83 11.82
C ARG A 60 0.59 16.33 13.18
N MET A 61 -0.10 15.49 13.94
CA MET A 61 -0.71 15.86 15.22
C MET A 61 0.23 15.70 16.42
N VAL A 62 1.35 15.00 16.24
CA VAL A 62 2.26 14.65 17.31
C VAL A 62 3.37 15.69 17.45
N GLU A 63 3.65 16.10 18.69
CA GLU A 63 4.76 17.00 19.02
C GLU A 63 6.12 16.37 18.68
N ASN A 64 7.05 17.21 18.22
CA ASN A 64 8.39 16.79 17.81
C ASN A 64 9.08 15.99 18.94
N GLY A 65 9.39 14.71 18.67
CA GLY A 65 10.11 13.84 19.60
C GLY A 65 9.50 12.46 19.84
N SER A 66 8.30 12.18 19.32
CA SER A 66 7.74 10.82 19.40
C SER A 66 8.49 9.82 18.54
N SER A 67 8.66 8.61 19.06
CA SER A 67 9.32 7.53 18.32
C SER A 67 8.44 6.98 17.20
N ASP A 68 9.08 6.47 16.15
CA ASP A 68 8.41 5.80 15.03
C ASP A 68 7.49 4.66 15.48
N LEU A 69 7.86 3.96 16.56
CA LEU A 69 7.04 2.89 17.13
C LEU A 69 5.73 3.43 17.70
N VAL A 70 5.80 4.54 18.44
CA VAL A 70 4.62 5.19 19.03
C VAL A 70 3.71 5.74 17.93
N LEU A 71 4.29 6.42 16.93
CA LEU A 71 3.53 6.89 15.76
C LEU A 71 2.80 5.74 15.06
N PHE A 72 3.50 4.61 14.85
CA PHE A 72 2.93 3.45 14.20
C PHE A 72 1.81 2.81 15.02
N GLN A 73 1.98 2.68 16.34
CA GLN A 73 0.92 2.14 17.23
C GLN A 73 -0.31 3.05 17.26
N ASN A 74 -0.10 4.37 17.33
CA ASN A 74 -1.17 5.35 17.29
C ASN A 74 -1.92 5.29 15.96
N ALA A 75 -1.21 5.15 14.83
CA ALA A 75 -1.84 4.99 13.52
C ALA A 75 -2.64 3.69 13.39
N LEU A 76 -2.20 2.58 13.98
CA LEU A 76 -2.98 1.32 14.02
C LEU A 76 -4.27 1.48 14.81
N ALA A 77 -4.20 2.13 15.97
CA ALA A 77 -5.38 2.40 16.80
C ALA A 77 -6.36 3.33 16.09
N GLU A 78 -5.87 4.43 15.51
CA GLU A 78 -6.69 5.37 14.76
C GLU A 78 -7.34 4.71 13.54
N PHE A 79 -6.59 3.89 12.80
CA PHE A 79 -7.14 3.16 11.66
C PHE A 79 -8.29 2.22 12.10
N GLN A 80 -8.11 1.49 13.20
CA GLN A 80 -9.17 0.62 13.72
C GLN A 80 -10.41 1.40 14.13
N THR A 81 -10.24 2.58 14.74
CA THR A 81 -11.34 3.48 15.08
C THR A 81 -12.08 3.98 13.85
N VAL A 82 -11.35 4.43 12.81
CA VAL A 82 -11.94 5.01 11.59
C VAL A 82 -12.61 3.96 10.70
N TYR A 83 -12.02 2.78 10.55
CA TYR A 83 -12.47 1.75 9.60
C TYR A 83 -13.21 0.57 10.27
N GLY A 84 -13.30 0.54 11.60
CA GLY A 84 -13.99 -0.51 12.35
C GLY A 84 -13.31 -1.88 12.35
N HIS A 85 -12.10 -2.00 11.79
CA HIS A 85 -11.33 -3.24 11.74
C HIS A 85 -9.82 -2.98 11.80
N PRO A 86 -8.99 -3.92 12.31
CA PRO A 86 -7.55 -3.73 12.36
C PRO A 86 -6.93 -3.68 10.96
N PHE A 87 -5.83 -2.94 10.83
CA PHE A 87 -5.02 -2.96 9.62
C PHE A 87 -4.15 -4.23 9.56
N THR A 88 -4.29 -5.02 8.50
CA THR A 88 -3.61 -6.33 8.38
C THR A 88 -2.46 -6.34 7.38
N MET A 89 -2.26 -5.25 6.62
CA MET A 89 -1.25 -5.18 5.54
C MET A 89 0.04 -4.45 5.95
N VAL A 90 0.48 -4.66 7.20
CA VAL A 90 1.64 -3.97 7.79
C VAL A 90 2.92 -4.17 6.97
N ALA A 91 3.20 -5.40 6.54
CA ALA A 91 4.39 -5.71 5.73
C ALA A 91 4.37 -4.95 4.40
N CYS A 92 3.22 -4.94 3.71
CA CYS A 92 3.05 -4.20 2.45
C CYS A 92 3.26 -2.71 2.66
N TRP A 93 2.63 -2.12 3.69
CA TRP A 93 2.81 -0.69 3.97
C TRP A 93 4.24 -0.32 4.33
N ARG A 94 4.96 -1.13 5.12
CA ARG A 94 6.38 -0.86 5.46
C ARG A 94 7.28 -0.82 4.24
N ILE A 95 7.02 -1.65 3.24
CA ILE A 95 7.74 -1.66 1.97
C ILE A 95 7.37 -0.42 1.14
N LEU A 96 6.08 -0.08 1.08
CA LEU A 96 5.55 0.92 0.15
C LEU A 96 5.65 2.37 0.65
N LYS A 97 5.62 2.61 1.95
CA LYS A 97 5.57 3.97 2.53
C LYS A 97 6.75 4.87 2.14
N ASN A 98 7.90 4.28 1.86
CA ASN A 98 9.13 4.99 1.47
C ASN A 98 9.37 4.97 -0.04
N HIS A 99 8.47 4.37 -0.83
CA HIS A 99 8.69 4.21 -2.26
C HIS A 99 8.28 5.50 -3.00
N PRO A 100 9.15 6.12 -3.81
CA PRO A 100 8.89 7.42 -4.44
C PRO A 100 7.72 7.40 -5.43
N ALA A 101 7.43 6.25 -6.05
CA ALA A 101 6.22 6.11 -6.88
C ALA A 101 4.91 6.06 -6.06
N TRP A 102 4.98 5.98 -4.73
CA TRP A 102 3.82 5.94 -3.83
C TRP A 102 3.46 7.32 -3.28
N THR A 103 4.40 8.25 -3.23
CA THR A 103 4.22 9.61 -2.70
C THR A 103 3.49 10.57 -3.65
N GLU A 104 3.34 10.21 -4.94
CA GLU A 104 2.69 11.05 -5.97
C GLU A 104 1.29 10.57 -6.38
N ILE A 105 0.71 9.58 -5.69
CA ILE A 105 -0.55 8.98 -6.12
C ILE A 105 -1.73 9.65 -5.42
N GLU A 106 -2.54 10.40 -6.18
CA GLU A 106 -3.85 10.91 -5.72
C GLU A 106 -4.68 9.80 -5.08
N VAL A 107 -5.18 10.10 -3.88
CA VAL A 107 -6.01 9.21 -3.07
C VAL A 107 -7.31 8.94 -3.84
N PRO A 108 -7.62 7.69 -4.23
CA PRO A 108 -8.93 7.39 -4.79
C PRO A 108 -9.98 7.59 -3.70
N THR A 109 -10.91 8.53 -3.92
CA THR A 109 -12.07 8.71 -3.06
C THR A 109 -12.90 7.43 -3.07
N TYR A 110 -13.07 6.82 -1.90
CA TYR A 110 -14.03 5.73 -1.74
C TYR A 110 -15.43 6.31 -1.94
N GLN A 111 -16.12 5.91 -3.01
CA GLN A 111 -17.57 5.94 -3.05
C GLN A 111 -18.05 4.92 -2.02
N GLN A 112 -18.54 5.40 -0.89
CA GLN A 112 -19.34 4.57 0.01
C GLN A 112 -20.59 4.15 -0.78
N HIS A 113 -20.65 2.90 -1.22
CA HIS A 113 -21.91 2.31 -1.68
C HIS A 113 -22.80 2.12 -0.45
N ASN A 114 -23.59 3.15 -0.16
CA ASN A 114 -24.82 3.01 0.59
C ASN A 114 -25.91 2.52 -0.38
N ASN A 115 -26.34 1.27 -0.21
CA ASN A 115 -27.72 0.85 -0.46
C ASN A 115 -28.03 -0.42 0.34
#